data_AF-A0A662JX86-F1
#
_entry.id   AF-A0A662JX86-F1
#
_cell.length_a   1.000
_cell.length_b   1.000
_cell.length_c   1.000
_cell.angle_alpha   90.00
_cell.angle_beta   90.00
_cell.angle_gamma   90.00
#
_symmetry.space_group_name_H-M   'P 1'
#
loop_
_entity.id
_entity.type
_entity.pdbx_description
1 polymer ?
#
loop_
_entity_poly.entity_id
_entity_poly.type
_entity_poly.pdbx_seq_one_letter_code
_entity_poly.pdbx_strand_id
1 'polypeptide(L)'
;MYLTKLAKDGMIALKRMQVPLYSSKYSKKTYTTHQHLLCLCIKEIQKQSYRDCRDFLDKFDQLQNILGLTKVPHYTTPPEMPAKIPTKMV
;
A
#
# COMPACT_ATOMS: atom_id res chain seq x y z
N MET A 1 -5.37 -16.51 -3.87
CA MET A 1 -5.37 -16.25 -5.33
C MET A 1 -5.96 -14.89 -5.72
N TYR A 2 -7.09 -14.45 -5.14
CA TYR A 2 -7.70 -13.17 -5.54
C TYR A 2 -6.88 -11.93 -5.12
N LEU A 3 -6.44 -11.86 -3.85
CA LEU A 3 -5.72 -10.70 -3.32
C LEU A 3 -4.37 -10.45 -4.00
N THR A 4 -3.65 -11.53 -4.36
CA THR A 4 -2.37 -11.43 -5.07
C THR A 4 -2.55 -10.93 -6.50
N LYS A 5 -3.66 -11.29 -7.17
CA LYS A 5 -4.03 -10.73 -8.48
C LYS A 5 -4.36 -9.24 -8.35
N LEU A 6 -5.18 -8.87 -7.36
CA LEU A 6 -5.54 -7.47 -7.10
C LEU A 6 -4.32 -6.60 -6.78
N ALA A 7 -3.37 -7.09 -5.99
CA ALA A 7 -2.13 -6.37 -5.69
C ALA A 7 -1.29 -6.14 -6.95
N LYS A 8 -1.19 -7.15 -7.85
CA LYS A 8 -0.49 -7.00 -9.13
C LYS A 8 -1.18 -6.00 -10.05
N ASP A 9 -2.49 -6.13 -10.23
CA ASP A 9 -3.27 -5.24 -11.10
C ASP A 9 -3.27 -3.81 -10.56
N GLY A 10 -3.35 -3.64 -9.23
CA GLY A 10 -3.25 -2.35 -8.56
C GLY A 10 -1.87 -1.69 -8.73
N MET A 11 -0.78 -2.45 -8.65
CA MET A 11 0.57 -1.93 -8.95
C MET A 11 0.68 -1.44 -10.40
N ILE A 12 0.11 -2.18 -11.36
CA ILE A 12 0.10 -1.78 -12.77
C ILE A 12 -0.73 -0.50 -12.96
N ALA A 13 -1.91 -0.42 -12.33
CA ALA A 13 -2.77 0.75 -12.39
C ALA A 13 -2.07 2.00 -11.83
N LEU A 14 -1.44 1.91 -10.65
CA LEU A 14 -0.73 3.03 -10.02
C LEU A 14 0.45 3.52 -10.86
N LYS A 15 1.17 2.61 -11.52
CA LYS A 15 2.22 2.96 -12.49
C LYS A 15 1.65 3.69 -13.70
N ARG A 16 0.54 3.20 -14.27
CA ARG A 16 -0.14 3.84 -15.42
C ARG A 16 -0.69 5.22 -15.07
N MET A 17 -1.20 5.38 -13.86
CA MET A 17 -1.67 6.65 -13.31
C MET A 17 -0.55 7.63 -12.95
N GLN A 18 0.72 7.23 -13.13
CA GLN A 18 1.90 8.03 -12.81
C GLN A 18 1.88 8.54 -11.35
N VAL A 19 1.32 7.75 -10.44
CA VAL A 19 1.27 8.13 -9.02
C VAL A 19 2.71 8.24 -8.51
N PRO A 20 3.10 9.36 -7.88
CA PRO A 20 4.46 9.53 -7.42
C PRO A 20 4.79 8.50 -6.34
N LEU A 21 5.95 7.85 -6.46
CA LEU A 21 6.43 6.85 -5.51
C LEU A 21 6.55 7.38 -4.08
N TYR A 22 6.72 8.69 -3.91
CA TYR A 22 6.76 9.37 -2.63
C TYR A 22 5.94 10.65 -2.73
N SER A 23 5.13 10.95 -1.71
CA SER A 23 4.29 12.15 -1.68
C SER A 23 5.07 13.47 -1.56
N SER A 24 6.32 13.43 -1.11
CA SER A 24 7.19 14.60 -0.96
C SER A 24 8.66 14.21 -0.89
N LYS A 25 9.55 15.17 -1.19
CA LYS A 25 11.02 15.04 -1.01
C LYS A 25 11.43 14.72 0.44
N TYR A 26 10.61 15.14 1.42
CA TYR A 26 10.81 14.90 2.85
C TYR A 26 10.21 13.59 3.36
N SER A 27 9.63 12.77 2.48
CA SER A 27 9.12 11.45 2.89
C SER A 27 10.26 10.60 3.47
N LYS A 28 9.96 9.78 4.48
CA LYS A 28 10.92 8.85 5.07
C LYS A 28 11.45 7.80 4.08
N LYS A 29 10.81 7.67 2.91
CA LYS A 29 11.15 6.74 1.81
C LYS A 29 11.27 5.26 2.24
N THR A 30 10.75 4.92 3.42
CA THR A 30 10.72 3.55 3.95
C THR A 30 9.73 2.67 3.17
N TYR A 31 8.63 3.27 2.74
CA TYR A 31 7.59 2.64 1.94
C TYR A 31 7.14 3.61 0.86
N THR A 32 6.79 3.06 -0.31
CA THR A 32 6.29 3.85 -1.43
C THR A 32 4.82 4.21 -1.22
N THR A 33 4.36 5.28 -1.88
CA THR A 33 2.93 5.62 -1.99
C THR A 33 2.11 4.45 -2.49
N HIS A 34 2.66 3.68 -3.45
CA HIS A 34 1.99 2.54 -4.03
C HIS A 34 1.76 1.43 -3.01
N GLN A 35 2.78 1.12 -2.21
CA GLN A 35 2.69 0.14 -1.13
C GLN A 35 1.63 0.51 -0.10
N HIS A 36 1.60 1.78 0.33
CA HIS A 36 0.61 2.23 1.30
C HIS A 36 -0.82 2.19 0.76
N LEU A 37 -1.04 2.62 -0.48
CA LEU A 37 -2.35 2.58 -1.12
C LEU A 37 -2.87 1.14 -1.22
N LEU A 38 -2.03 0.20 -1.65
CA LEU A 38 -2.43 -1.19 -1.78
C LEU A 38 -2.66 -1.85 -0.42
N CYS A 39 -1.84 -1.56 0.59
CA CYS A 39 -2.10 -2.00 1.97
C CYS A 39 -3.46 -1.49 2.46
N LEU A 40 -3.82 -0.25 2.16
CA LEU A 40 -5.12 0.33 2.52
C LEU A 40 -6.26 -0.36 1.77
N CYS A 41 -6.12 -0.62 0.46
CA CYS A 41 -7.11 -1.38 -0.31
C CYS A 41 -7.31 -2.79 0.25
N ILE A 42 -6.24 -3.50 0.61
CA ILE A 42 -6.31 -4.85 1.19
C ILE A 42 -7.05 -4.80 2.54
N LYS A 43 -6.75 -3.81 3.37
CA LYS A 43 -7.45 -3.57 4.65
C LYS A 43 -8.96 -3.38 4.43
N GLU A 44 -9.35 -2.53 3.49
CA GLU A 44 -10.76 -2.25 3.17
C GLU A 44 -11.48 -3.51 2.62
N ILE A 45 -10.83 -4.29 1.76
CA ILE A 45 -11.40 -5.54 1.21
C ILE A 45 -11.62 -6.57 2.32
N GLN A 46 -10.68 -6.68 3.25
CA GLN A 46 -10.77 -7.63 4.36
C GLN A 46 -11.72 -7.17 5.48
N LYS A 47 -12.15 -5.90 5.48
CA LYS A 47 -12.94 -5.26 6.56
C LYS A 47 -12.34 -5.49 7.95
N GLN A 48 -11.01 -5.60 8.00
CA GLN A 48 -10.25 -5.93 9.20
C GLN A 48 -9.67 -4.69 9.85
N SER A 49 -9.37 -4.78 11.14
CA SER A 49 -8.60 -3.73 11.80
C SER A 49 -7.21 -3.65 11.16
N TYR A 50 -6.55 -2.50 11.28
CA TYR A 50 -5.21 -2.36 10.71
C TYR A 50 -4.21 -3.36 11.32
N ARG A 51 -4.40 -3.72 12.60
CA ARG A 51 -3.57 -4.72 13.29
C ARG A 51 -3.74 -6.10 12.66
N ASP A 52 -4.98 -6.52 12.40
CA ASP A 52 -5.25 -7.80 11.77
C ASP A 52 -4.77 -7.82 10.30
N CYS A 53 -4.89 -6.69 9.60
CA CYS A 53 -4.35 -6.55 8.24
C CYS A 53 -2.81 -6.66 8.21
N ARG A 54 -2.13 -6.18 9.26
CA ARG A 54 -0.68 -6.34 9.41
C ARG A 54 -0.33 -7.80 9.63
N ASP A 55 -0.98 -8.47 10.58
CA ASP A 55 -0.72 -9.88 10.88
C ASP A 55 -1.06 -10.76 9.67
N PHE A 56 -2.05 -10.37 8.87
CA PHE A 56 -2.37 -10.97 7.58
C PHE A 56 -1.23 -10.78 6.57
N LEU A 57 -0.70 -9.56 6.41
CA LEU A 57 0.43 -9.29 5.51
C LEU A 57 1.69 -10.04 5.93
N ASP A 58 1.95 -10.13 7.24
CA ASP A 58 3.09 -10.85 7.83
C ASP A 58 3.04 -12.35 7.52
N LYS A 59 1.84 -12.94 7.53
CA LYS A 59 1.61 -14.36 7.18
C LYS A 59 1.59 -14.64 5.67
N PHE A 60 1.58 -13.62 4.82
CA PHE A 60 1.44 -13.77 3.36
C PHE A 60 2.68 -13.26 2.61
N ASP A 61 3.76 -14.06 2.62
CA ASP A 61 5.03 -13.76 1.94
C ASP A 61 4.87 -13.42 0.45
N GLN A 62 3.95 -14.09 -0.25
CA GLN A 62 3.66 -13.80 -1.66
C GLN A 62 3.15 -12.36 -1.86
N LEU A 63 2.36 -11.84 -0.92
CA LEU A 63 1.81 -10.49 -0.99
C LEU A 63 2.90 -9.46 -0.67
N GLN A 64 3.76 -9.76 0.30
CA GLN A 64 4.94 -8.95 0.59
C GLN A 64 5.87 -8.84 -0.63
N ASN A 65 6.13 -9.96 -1.31
CA ASN A 65 6.94 -10.01 -2.52
C ASN A 65 6.33 -9.19 -3.67
N ILE A 66 5.01 -9.27 -3.90
CA ILE A 66 4.32 -8.49 -4.94
C ILE A 66 4.38 -7.00 -4.64
N LEU A 67 4.23 -6.62 -3.37
CA LEU A 67 4.29 -5.23 -2.92
C LEU A 67 5.73 -4.71 -2.83
N GLY A 68 6.74 -5.60 -2.88
CA GLY A 68 8.14 -5.25 -2.66
C GLY A 68 8.41 -4.75 -1.25
N LEU A 69 7.68 -5.28 -0.26
CA LEU A 69 7.84 -4.91 1.15
C LEU A 69 9.05 -5.64 1.73
N THR A 70 10.10 -4.90 2.11
CA THR A 70 11.24 -5.46 2.85
C THR A 70 10.90 -5.75 4.32
N LYS A 71 9.85 -5.09 4.83
CA LYS A 71 9.32 -5.24 6.18
C LYS A 71 7.84 -4.86 6.19
N VAL A 72 7.03 -5.45 7.05
CA VAL A 72 5.61 -5.07 7.17
C VAL A 72 5.48 -3.71 7.86
N PRO A 73 4.74 -2.73 7.29
CA PRO A 73 4.58 -1.39 7.88
C PRO A 73 3.95 -1.41 9.27
N HIS A 74 4.43 -0.52 10.15
CA HIS A 74 3.86 -0.34 11.48
C HIS A 74 2.50 0.38 11.43
N TYR A 75 1.65 0.15 12.44
CA TYR A 75 0.21 0.49 12.43
C TYR A 75 -0.17 1.96 12.30
N THR A 76 0.80 2.84 12.46
CA THR A 76 0.64 4.29 12.43
C THR A 76 0.95 4.90 11.06
N THR A 77 1.38 4.11 10.08
CA THR A 77 1.97 4.63 8.83
C THR A 77 0.96 4.96 7.71
N PRO A 78 -0.12 4.19 7.48
CA PRO A 78 -1.07 4.49 6.40
C PRO A 78 -2.12 5.58 6.65
N PRO A 79 -2.60 5.92 7.86
CA PRO A 79 -3.63 6.95 7.99
C PRO A 79 -3.16 8.34 7.54
N GLU A 80 -1.85 8.61 7.52
CA GLU A 80 -1.30 9.87 6.99
C GLU A 80 -1.17 9.90 5.46
N MET A 81 -1.13 8.74 4.78
CA MET A 81 -0.85 8.65 3.35
C MET A 81 -1.94 9.28 2.46
N PRO A 82 -3.24 8.90 2.58
CA PRO A 82 -4.27 9.43 1.68
C PRO A 82 -4.45 10.94 1.82
N ALA A 83 -4.19 11.49 3.01
CA ALA A 83 -4.25 12.94 3.26
C ALA A 83 -3.13 13.74 2.54
N LYS A 84 -2.07 13.07 2.05
CA LYS A 84 -0.91 13.70 1.40
C LYS A 84 -0.88 13.52 -0.12
N ILE A 85 -1.87 12.85 -0.71
CA ILE A 85 -1.99 12.74 -2.17
C ILE A 85 -2.66 14.03 -2.65
N PRO A 86 -2.00 14.83 -3.51
CA PRO A 86 -2.65 16.02 -4.04
C PRO A 86 -3.90 15.60 -4.84
N THR A 87 -5.07 16.11 -4.44
CA THR A 87 -6.39 15.86 -5.02
C THR A 87 -6.52 16.27 -6.49
N LYS A 88 -5.47 16.87 -7.08
CA LYS A 88 -5.41 17.19 -8.51
C LYS A 88 -4.92 15.98 -9.31
N MET A 89 -5.81 15.00 -9.44
CA MET A 89 -5.78 14.02 -10.52
C MET A 89 -7.15 14.04 -11.22
N VAL A 90 -7.51 15.21 -11.75
CA VAL A 90 -8.56 15.43 -12.74
C VAL A 90 -8.03 16.47 -13.72
#